data_AF-A0A6A0HKD7-F1
#
_entry.id   AF-A0A6A0HKD7-F1
#
_cell.length_a   1.000
_cell.length_b   1.000
_cell.length_c   1.000
_cell.angle_alpha   90.00
_cell.angle_beta   90.00
_cell.angle_gamma   90.00
#
_symmetry.space_group_name_H-M   'P 1'
#
loop_
_entity.id
_entity.type
_entity.pdbx_description
1 polymer ?
#
loop_
_entity_poly.entity_id
_entity_poly.type
_entity_poly.pdbx_seq_one_letter_code
_entity_poly.pdbx_strand_id
1 'polypeptide(L)'
;MSRPFCCELVWRGTGVCLRIWPGGAHRNALREVRLLALWLGMIKLLALAGATPLMAQQTMLSQPSVVVGLLTGEQDIRQLTLKMRNSVYLVKDEGDAKPFAVVQSSNYSLSLAFRPSVAGIPASSFPPVRRPLGVEYRFFTSERSLISEILLGKIDYAILTNKSSAEEIQNADPSYQIVPLKPDSNTVDLLCYNFSHPLLREPAVRGALGHAIDRKNFLRQNLFNEADLSRGPFEEESYFFASAVKEIKYDPRLAITLLEAAGWGKMNKDHIRIKNNRPLQFRLFFQEGVKLKEQLARQIKIDWNQIGIDVIPEPLSAAALNDSLNAGHFDAVLLQHRFADSPASILDFFGDGSGAGFLAYRSEQFKHTVTVMRNFEKREDIRTAMMRLQLILAEDQPATFLFHPWLVWHIINASRYADYLDSDGKPKPFYEWRLR
;
A
#
# COMPACT_ATOMS: atom_id res chain seq x y z
N MET A 1 20.51 51.25 -49.26
CA MET A 1 21.37 50.99 -48.09
C MET A 1 20.57 51.29 -46.82
N SER A 2 19.93 50.30 -46.23
CA SER A 2 19.18 50.40 -44.97
C SER A 2 19.99 49.73 -43.86
N ARG A 3 20.33 50.48 -42.81
CA ARG A 3 21.07 49.98 -41.64
C ARG A 3 20.15 49.07 -40.78
N PRO A 4 20.67 47.98 -40.19
CA PRO A 4 19.90 47.16 -39.26
C PRO A 4 19.71 47.87 -37.90
N PHE A 5 18.59 47.57 -37.24
CA PHE A 5 18.30 47.96 -35.86
C PHE A 5 19.29 47.27 -34.89
N CYS A 6 19.88 48.04 -33.97
CA CYS A 6 20.59 47.49 -32.81
C CYS A 6 19.69 47.65 -31.57
N CYS A 7 19.25 46.53 -30.99
CA CYS A 7 18.68 46.49 -29.65
C CYS A 7 19.58 45.64 -28.75
N GLU A 8 19.90 46.15 -27.58
CA GLU A 8 20.75 45.46 -26.60
C GLU A 8 19.94 45.20 -25.33
N LEU A 9 19.90 43.93 -24.91
CA LEU A 9 19.26 43.46 -23.70
C LEU A 9 20.28 43.51 -22.56
N VAL A 10 20.11 44.43 -21.62
CA VAL A 10 21.01 44.58 -20.48
C VAL A 10 20.30 44.10 -19.21
N TRP A 11 20.90 43.11 -18.55
CA TRP A 11 20.45 42.64 -17.24
C TRP A 11 20.94 43.58 -16.14
N ARG A 12 20.02 44.07 -15.29
CA ARG A 12 20.36 44.78 -14.06
C ARG A 12 19.54 44.20 -12.90
N GLY A 13 20.19 43.37 -12.08
CA GLY A 13 19.54 42.72 -10.94
C GLY A 13 18.39 41.79 -11.37
N THR A 14 17.26 41.84 -10.65
CA THR A 14 16.07 41.01 -10.91
C THR A 14 15.18 41.54 -12.06
N GLY A 15 15.60 42.59 -12.77
CA GLY A 15 14.86 43.20 -13.88
C GLY A 15 15.65 43.24 -15.20
N VAL A 16 14.91 43.14 -16.31
CA VAL A 16 15.44 43.28 -17.68
C VAL A 16 15.08 44.68 -18.18
N CYS A 17 16.09 45.47 -18.58
CA CYS A 17 15.87 46.78 -19.19
C CYS A 17 16.27 46.74 -20.67
N LEU A 18 15.34 47.10 -21.55
CA LEU A 18 15.58 47.20 -22.99
C LEU A 18 16.04 48.62 -23.34
N ARG A 19 17.25 48.78 -23.87
CA ARG A 19 17.76 50.09 -24.33
C ARG A 19 17.52 50.21 -25.82
N ILE A 20 16.66 51.15 -26.23
CA ILE A 20 16.33 51.43 -27.64
C ILE A 20 16.96 52.78 -28.01
N TRP A 21 17.74 52.84 -29.08
CA TRP A 21 18.25 54.10 -29.63
C TRP A 21 17.21 54.76 -30.55
N PRO A 22 17.08 56.10 -30.54
CA PRO A 22 16.00 56.78 -31.26
C PRO A 22 16.30 56.82 -32.76
N GLY A 23 15.59 55.98 -33.51
CA GLY A 23 15.55 56.04 -34.97
C GLY A 23 14.19 55.59 -35.47
N GLY A 24 13.35 56.55 -35.86
CA GLY A 24 12.16 56.36 -36.70
C GLY A 24 10.94 55.72 -36.02
N ALA A 25 9.88 56.50 -35.86
CA ALA A 25 8.60 56.07 -35.30
C ALA A 25 7.92 54.97 -36.13
N HIS A 26 7.54 53.85 -35.50
CA HIS A 26 6.47 52.99 -35.98
C HIS A 26 5.66 52.41 -34.80
N ARG A 27 4.35 52.72 -34.76
CA ARG A 27 3.39 52.29 -33.72
C ARG A 27 3.21 50.77 -33.60
N ASN A 28 3.74 49.96 -34.52
CA ASN A 28 3.59 48.50 -34.52
C ASN A 28 4.62 47.74 -33.67
N ALA A 29 5.84 48.26 -33.51
CA ALA A 29 6.88 47.59 -32.72
C ALA A 29 6.50 47.48 -31.22
N LEU A 30 5.84 48.50 -30.68
CA LEU A 30 5.31 48.50 -29.30
C LEU A 30 4.21 47.45 -29.09
N ARG A 31 3.50 47.06 -30.15
CA ARG A 31 2.40 46.08 -30.06
C ARG A 31 2.93 44.66 -30.05
N GLU A 32 3.92 44.36 -30.89
CA GLU A 32 4.59 43.05 -30.90
C GLU A 32 5.42 42.79 -29.64
N VAL A 33 6.14 43.81 -29.14
CA VAL A 33 6.88 43.70 -27.87
C VAL A 33 5.92 43.52 -26.68
N ARG A 34 4.75 44.15 -26.68
CA ARG A 34 3.71 43.92 -25.66
C ARG A 34 3.12 42.52 -25.74
N LEU A 35 2.89 41.98 -26.93
CA LEU A 35 2.41 40.61 -27.11
C LEU A 35 3.44 39.59 -26.63
N LEU A 36 4.72 39.77 -26.96
CA LEU A 36 5.82 38.94 -26.45
C LEU A 36 5.97 39.04 -24.93
N ALA A 37 5.86 40.24 -24.35
CA ALA A 37 5.90 40.43 -22.90
C ALA A 37 4.68 39.82 -22.18
N LEU A 38 3.49 39.87 -22.79
CA LEU A 38 2.28 39.20 -22.29
C LEU A 38 2.40 37.67 -22.39
N TRP A 39 3.00 37.17 -23.46
CA TRP A 39 3.23 35.73 -23.66
C TRP A 39 4.27 35.19 -22.68
N LEU A 40 5.39 35.90 -22.49
CA LEU A 40 6.39 35.61 -21.47
C LEU A 40 5.83 35.80 -20.04
N GLY A 41 4.95 36.77 -19.84
CA GLY A 41 4.22 36.99 -18.59
C GLY A 41 3.28 35.84 -18.26
N MET A 42 2.55 35.30 -19.24
CA MET A 42 1.72 34.10 -19.09
C MET A 42 2.55 32.85 -18.81
N ILE A 43 3.70 32.66 -19.46
CA ILE A 43 4.61 31.56 -19.16
C ILE A 43 5.15 31.68 -17.72
N LYS A 44 5.51 32.89 -17.28
CA LYS A 44 5.90 33.15 -15.89
C LYS A 44 4.75 32.89 -14.92
N LEU A 45 3.52 33.26 -15.26
CA LEU A 45 2.35 32.99 -14.42
C LEU A 45 2.02 31.50 -14.33
N LEU A 46 2.14 30.75 -15.44
CA LEU A 46 1.99 29.28 -15.46
C LEU A 46 3.10 28.60 -14.65
N ALA A 47 4.34 29.09 -14.75
CA ALA A 47 5.46 28.61 -13.94
C ALA A 47 5.31 28.95 -12.44
N LEU A 48 4.72 30.10 -12.11
CA LEU A 48 4.40 30.50 -10.72
C LEU A 48 3.18 29.74 -10.15
N ALA A 49 2.33 29.18 -11.02
CA ALA A 49 1.15 28.40 -10.64
C ALA A 49 1.40 26.88 -10.58
N GLY A 50 2.67 26.43 -10.70
CA GLY A 50 3.02 25.00 -10.66
C GLY A 50 2.53 24.17 -11.86
N ALA A 51 1.91 24.80 -12.87
CA ALA A 51 1.39 24.11 -14.05
C ALA A 51 2.50 23.93 -15.09
N THR A 52 2.89 22.69 -15.37
CA THR A 52 3.80 22.39 -16.48
C THR A 52 3.10 22.74 -17.81
N PRO A 53 3.73 23.50 -18.72
CA PRO A 53 3.10 23.87 -19.98
C PRO A 53 2.81 22.61 -20.82
N LEU A 54 1.67 22.60 -21.53
CA LEU A 54 1.15 21.43 -22.27
C LEU A 54 2.19 20.76 -23.19
N MET A 55 3.05 21.55 -23.84
CA MET A 55 4.14 21.03 -24.68
C MET A 55 5.25 20.33 -23.88
N ALA A 56 5.59 20.83 -22.69
CA ALA A 56 6.52 20.16 -21.79
C ALA A 56 5.89 18.86 -21.23
N GLN A 57 4.59 18.89 -20.94
CA GLN A 57 3.85 17.72 -20.48
C GLN A 57 3.81 16.61 -21.55
N GLN A 58 3.53 16.95 -22.80
CA GLN A 58 3.58 16.00 -23.94
C GLN A 58 5.00 15.45 -24.19
N THR A 59 6.02 16.29 -24.03
CA THR A 59 7.43 15.86 -24.17
C THR A 59 7.87 14.96 -23.01
N MET A 60 7.31 15.14 -21.82
CA MET A 60 7.55 14.28 -20.66
C MET A 60 6.83 12.93 -20.80
N LEU A 61 5.61 12.91 -21.34
CA LEU A 61 4.85 11.67 -21.60
C LEU A 61 5.48 10.77 -22.67
N SER A 62 6.28 11.33 -23.57
CA SER A 62 6.96 10.57 -24.62
C SER A 62 8.29 9.95 -24.17
N GLN A 63 8.73 10.21 -22.94
CA GLN A 63 9.95 9.60 -22.41
C GLN A 63 9.74 8.12 -22.08
N PRO A 64 10.77 7.27 -22.26
CA PRO A 64 10.67 5.86 -21.89
C PRO A 64 10.30 5.76 -20.41
N SER A 65 9.23 5.02 -20.11
CA SER A 65 8.73 4.86 -18.75
C SER A 65 8.62 3.38 -18.40
N VAL A 66 8.79 3.05 -17.13
CA VAL A 66 8.42 1.71 -16.63
C VAL A 66 6.94 1.74 -16.29
N VAL A 67 6.16 0.84 -16.88
CA VAL A 67 4.73 0.70 -16.54
C VAL A 67 4.58 -0.28 -15.38
N VAL A 68 4.12 0.22 -14.23
CA VAL A 68 3.94 -0.53 -13.00
C VAL A 68 2.46 -0.84 -12.79
N GLY A 69 2.11 -2.13 -12.70
CA GLY A 69 0.76 -2.56 -12.35
C GLY A 69 0.60 -2.69 -10.84
N LEU A 70 -0.43 -2.05 -10.28
CA LEU A 70 -0.78 -2.12 -8.85
C LEU A 70 -2.24 -2.53 -8.67
N LEU A 71 -2.50 -3.38 -7.69
CA LEU A 71 -3.87 -3.66 -7.24
C LEU A 71 -4.40 -2.50 -6.41
N THR A 72 -5.56 -1.96 -6.80
CA THR A 72 -6.23 -0.90 -6.02
C THR A 72 -6.53 -1.43 -4.63
N GLY A 73 -6.11 -0.72 -3.59
CA GLY A 73 -6.42 -1.05 -2.19
C GLY A 73 -5.35 -1.78 -1.40
N GLU A 74 -4.43 -2.49 -2.08
CA GLU A 74 -3.22 -2.99 -1.39
C GLU A 74 -2.23 -1.84 -1.10
N GLN A 75 -2.25 -0.80 -1.93
CA GLN A 75 -1.54 0.45 -1.68
C GLN A 75 -2.50 1.64 -1.76
N ASP A 76 -2.54 2.46 -0.70
CA ASP A 76 -3.19 3.77 -0.76
C ASP A 76 -2.37 4.67 -1.68
N ILE A 77 -2.98 5.10 -2.79
CA ILE A 77 -2.35 6.00 -3.78
C ILE A 77 -1.90 7.31 -3.12
N ARG A 78 -2.54 7.74 -2.02
CA ARG A 78 -2.10 8.90 -1.23
C ARG A 78 -0.81 8.65 -0.47
N GLN A 79 -0.56 7.40 -0.09
CA GLN A 79 0.62 6.93 0.61
C GLN A 79 1.67 6.32 -0.35
N LEU A 80 1.44 6.38 -1.66
CA LEU A 80 2.39 5.86 -2.63
C LEU A 80 3.72 6.59 -2.47
N THR A 81 4.78 5.84 -2.18
CA THR A 81 6.12 6.40 -2.04
C THR A 81 7.02 5.93 -3.17
N LEU A 82 7.95 6.79 -3.58
CA LEU A 82 8.99 6.48 -4.53
C LEU A 82 10.33 6.43 -3.82
N LYS A 83 10.95 5.26 -3.79
CA LYS A 83 12.29 5.06 -3.23
C LYS A 83 13.34 5.50 -4.23
N MET A 84 14.17 6.44 -3.78
CA MET A 84 15.39 6.90 -4.41
C MET A 84 16.60 6.37 -3.63
N ARG A 85 17.81 6.48 -4.19
CA ARG A 85 19.05 5.92 -3.62
C ARG A 85 19.24 6.21 -2.13
N ASN A 86 18.96 7.44 -1.70
CA ASN A 86 19.19 7.92 -0.33
C ASN A 86 17.93 8.53 0.33
N SER A 87 16.76 8.42 -0.30
CA SER A 87 15.56 9.11 0.15
C SER A 87 14.29 8.40 -0.33
N VAL A 88 13.21 8.54 0.44
CA VAL A 88 11.89 8.05 0.08
C VAL A 88 10.98 9.26 0.00
N TYR A 89 10.29 9.43 -1.12
CA TYR A 89 9.41 10.58 -1.34
C TYR A 89 7.97 10.12 -1.43
N LEU A 90 7.08 10.77 -0.68
CA LEU A 90 5.65 10.64 -0.90
C LEU A 90 5.30 11.21 -2.28
N VAL A 91 4.57 10.47 -3.11
CA VAL A 91 4.31 10.86 -4.49
C VAL A 91 3.32 12.02 -4.57
N LYS A 92 2.32 12.09 -3.68
CA LYS A 92 1.29 13.14 -3.68
C LYS A 92 1.66 14.45 -2.99
N ASP A 93 2.72 14.49 -2.19
CA ASP A 93 3.17 15.75 -1.60
C ASP A 93 3.60 16.73 -2.72
N GLU A 94 3.32 18.03 -2.57
CA GLU A 94 3.72 19.04 -3.56
C GLU A 94 5.11 19.61 -3.22
N GLY A 95 5.94 19.92 -4.23
CA GLY A 95 7.22 20.60 -4.03
C GLY A 95 8.21 20.44 -5.19
N ASP A 96 8.85 21.56 -5.57
CA ASP A 96 9.78 21.64 -6.71
C ASP A 96 11.14 20.95 -6.49
N ALA A 97 11.46 20.61 -5.24
CA ALA A 97 12.71 19.93 -4.87
C ALA A 97 12.66 18.40 -5.08
N LYS A 98 11.55 17.87 -5.62
CA LYS A 98 11.41 16.43 -5.85
C LYS A 98 12.13 15.99 -7.12
N PRO A 99 12.75 14.81 -7.12
CA PRO A 99 13.39 14.27 -8.30
C PRO A 99 12.39 13.74 -9.35
N PHE A 100 11.10 14.06 -9.23
CA PHE A 100 10.06 13.68 -10.16
C PHE A 100 8.90 14.69 -10.15
N ALA A 101 8.12 14.71 -11.23
CA ALA A 101 6.91 15.50 -11.37
C ALA A 101 5.73 14.61 -11.75
N VAL A 102 4.56 14.89 -11.16
CA VAL A 102 3.31 14.28 -11.61
C VAL A 102 2.93 14.91 -12.94
N VAL A 103 2.87 14.07 -13.98
CA VAL A 103 2.56 14.49 -15.35
C VAL A 103 1.08 14.29 -15.65
N GLN A 104 0.51 13.16 -15.20
CA GLN A 104 -0.90 12.85 -15.35
C GLN A 104 -1.37 12.05 -14.14
N SER A 105 -2.58 12.31 -13.69
CA SER A 105 -3.20 11.60 -12.57
C SER A 105 -4.68 11.37 -12.87
N SER A 106 -5.13 10.14 -12.71
CA SER A 106 -6.52 9.72 -12.85
C SER A 106 -6.82 8.61 -11.82
N ASN A 107 -8.06 8.14 -11.78
CA ASN A 107 -8.43 7.00 -10.93
C ASN A 107 -7.81 5.66 -11.41
N TYR A 108 -7.32 5.58 -12.64
CA TYR A 108 -6.84 4.35 -13.27
C TYR A 108 -5.34 4.37 -13.57
N SER A 109 -4.73 5.56 -13.57
CA SER A 109 -3.30 5.69 -13.84
C SER A 109 -2.69 6.94 -13.20
N LEU A 110 -1.40 6.86 -12.90
CA LEU A 110 -0.58 7.96 -12.41
C LEU A 110 0.78 7.92 -13.11
N SER A 111 1.07 8.97 -13.89
CA SER A 111 2.32 9.09 -14.65
C SER A 111 3.24 10.10 -13.99
N LEU A 112 4.46 9.66 -13.70
CA LEU A 112 5.53 10.46 -13.11
C LEU A 112 6.69 10.60 -14.10
N ALA A 113 7.20 11.81 -14.30
CA ALA A 113 8.43 12.07 -15.04
C ALA A 113 9.58 12.35 -14.08
N PHE A 114 10.70 11.67 -14.28
CA PHE A 114 11.92 11.80 -13.50
C PHE A 114 12.70 13.05 -13.89
N ARG A 115 13.29 13.73 -12.90
CA ARG A 115 14.11 14.94 -13.05
C ARG A 115 15.53 14.67 -12.55
N PRO A 116 16.42 14.11 -13.40
CA PRO A 116 17.81 13.76 -13.04
C PRO A 116 18.61 14.86 -12.35
N SER A 117 18.46 16.09 -12.83
CA SER A 117 19.18 17.27 -12.32
C SER A 117 18.86 17.60 -10.87
N VAL A 118 17.65 17.28 -10.42
CA VAL A 118 17.18 17.53 -9.04
C VAL A 118 17.62 16.41 -8.09
N ALA A 119 17.84 15.20 -8.59
CA ALA A 119 18.33 14.06 -7.82
C ALA A 119 19.83 14.12 -7.48
N GLY A 120 20.54 15.19 -7.87
CA GLY A 120 21.98 15.33 -7.65
C GLY A 120 22.83 14.32 -8.44
N ILE A 121 22.26 13.70 -9.48
CA ILE A 121 22.95 12.74 -10.34
C ILE A 121 23.64 13.55 -11.46
N PRO A 122 24.99 13.59 -11.51
CA PRO A 122 25.70 14.32 -12.57
C PRO A 122 25.28 13.81 -13.96
N ALA A 123 25.13 14.72 -14.93
CA ALA A 123 24.85 14.34 -16.32
C ALA A 123 25.89 13.34 -16.87
N SER A 124 27.14 13.38 -16.36
CA SER A 124 28.22 12.45 -16.68
C SER A 124 28.07 11.05 -16.07
N SER A 125 27.22 10.87 -15.06
CA SER A 125 26.88 9.56 -14.47
C SER A 125 25.81 8.81 -15.28
N PHE A 126 25.27 9.43 -16.33
CA PHE A 126 24.47 8.79 -17.37
C PHE A 126 25.43 8.41 -18.51
N PRO A 127 26.00 7.20 -18.54
CA PRO A 127 26.65 6.68 -19.75
C PRO A 127 25.66 6.71 -20.94
N PRO A 128 26.08 6.44 -22.19
CA PRO A 128 25.19 6.41 -23.36
C PRO A 128 24.27 5.17 -23.35
N VAL A 129 23.60 4.94 -22.22
CA VAL A 129 22.68 3.85 -21.94
C VAL A 129 21.30 4.47 -21.85
N ARG A 130 20.38 4.06 -22.72
CA ARG A 130 18.97 4.46 -22.63
C ARG A 130 18.36 3.92 -21.34
N ARG A 131 17.75 4.79 -20.54
CA ARG A 131 17.10 4.47 -19.27
C ARG A 131 15.67 4.98 -19.25
N PRO A 132 14.79 4.37 -18.45
CA PRO A 132 13.48 4.95 -18.21
C PRO A 132 13.65 6.25 -17.41
N LEU A 133 13.03 7.31 -17.91
CA LEU A 133 12.95 8.63 -17.28
C LEU A 133 11.54 8.93 -16.79
N GLY A 134 10.69 7.91 -16.69
CA GLY A 134 9.38 8.01 -16.09
C GLY A 134 8.90 6.69 -15.51
N VAL A 135 7.82 6.77 -14.73
CA VAL A 135 7.08 5.63 -14.20
C VAL A 135 5.60 5.89 -14.43
N GLU A 136 4.90 4.94 -15.02
CA GLU A 136 3.45 4.96 -15.18
C GLU A 136 2.85 3.89 -14.26
N TYR A 137 2.18 4.30 -13.20
CA TYR A 137 1.37 3.38 -12.41
C TYR A 137 0.03 3.17 -13.09
N ARG A 138 -0.39 1.92 -13.22
CA ARG A 138 -1.74 1.51 -13.67
C ARG A 138 -2.43 0.74 -12.56
N PHE A 139 -3.64 1.15 -12.24
CA PHE A 139 -4.40 0.62 -11.13
C PHE A 139 -5.42 -0.40 -11.61
N PHE A 140 -5.42 -1.58 -11.00
CA PHE A 140 -6.28 -2.71 -11.35
C PHE A 140 -7.16 -3.10 -10.19
N THR A 141 -8.44 -3.35 -10.47
CA THR A 141 -9.42 -3.79 -9.46
C THR A 141 -9.38 -5.29 -9.19
N SER A 142 -8.70 -6.07 -10.03
CA SER A 142 -8.52 -7.51 -9.79
C SER A 142 -7.15 -8.00 -10.25
N GLU A 143 -6.65 -9.01 -9.55
CA GLU A 143 -5.43 -9.74 -9.90
C GLU A 143 -5.52 -10.34 -11.31
N ARG A 144 -6.70 -10.81 -11.71
CA ARG A 144 -6.90 -11.38 -13.05
C ARG A 144 -6.75 -10.33 -14.16
N SER A 145 -7.28 -9.12 -13.96
CA SER A 145 -7.12 -8.02 -14.92
C SER A 145 -5.65 -7.60 -15.03
N LEU A 146 -4.94 -7.53 -13.90
CA LEU A 146 -3.51 -7.25 -13.86
C LEU A 146 -2.70 -8.31 -14.62
N ILE A 147 -2.91 -9.61 -14.33
CA ILE A 147 -2.25 -10.72 -15.04
C ILE A 147 -2.51 -10.62 -16.54
N SER A 148 -3.75 -10.35 -16.96
CA SER A 148 -4.09 -10.24 -18.38
C SER A 148 -3.31 -9.13 -19.08
N GLU A 149 -3.14 -7.96 -18.44
CA GLU A 149 -2.38 -6.85 -19.01
C GLU A 149 -0.86 -7.07 -18.96
N ILE A 150 -0.37 -7.84 -17.99
CA ILE A 150 1.02 -8.36 -17.99
C ILE A 150 1.23 -9.25 -19.23
N LEU A 151 0.36 -10.23 -19.46
CA LEU A 151 0.45 -11.15 -20.60
C LEU A 151 0.30 -10.45 -21.96
N LEU A 152 -0.38 -9.31 -22.01
CA LEU A 152 -0.46 -8.45 -23.20
C LEU A 152 0.78 -7.57 -23.40
N GLY A 153 1.81 -7.69 -22.54
CA GLY A 153 3.04 -6.90 -22.61
C GLY A 153 2.86 -5.42 -22.26
N LYS A 154 1.75 -5.06 -21.59
CA LYS A 154 1.41 -3.66 -21.26
C LYS A 154 1.90 -3.24 -19.89
N ILE A 155 2.26 -4.19 -19.03
CA ILE A 155 2.83 -3.96 -17.71
C ILE A 155 4.26 -4.49 -17.69
N ASP A 156 5.20 -3.64 -17.28
CA ASP A 156 6.62 -3.95 -17.22
C ASP A 156 7.03 -4.49 -15.84
N TYR A 157 6.32 -4.07 -14.79
CA TYR A 157 6.61 -4.45 -13.42
C TYR A 157 5.34 -4.59 -12.58
N ALA A 158 5.27 -5.63 -11.75
CA ALA A 158 4.19 -5.81 -10.77
C ALA A 158 4.71 -6.59 -9.55
N ILE A 159 3.99 -6.50 -8.44
CA ILE A 159 4.23 -7.34 -7.26
C ILE A 159 2.96 -8.14 -7.04
N LEU A 160 3.08 -9.46 -6.94
CA LEU A 160 1.98 -10.36 -6.61
C LEU A 160 2.20 -10.96 -5.23
N THR A 161 1.11 -11.41 -4.60
CA THR A 161 1.09 -12.10 -3.30
C THR A 161 0.73 -13.59 -3.44
N ASN A 162 0.61 -14.10 -4.67
CA ASN A 162 0.31 -15.50 -4.93
C ASN A 162 1.32 -16.11 -5.91
N LYS A 163 2.03 -17.15 -5.46
CA LYS A 163 3.00 -17.91 -6.26
C LYS A 163 2.43 -18.46 -7.56
N SER A 164 1.25 -19.09 -7.49
CA SER A 164 0.62 -19.71 -8.68
C SER A 164 0.34 -18.69 -9.78
N SER A 165 0.00 -17.46 -9.39
CA SER A 165 -0.24 -16.36 -10.32
C SER A 165 1.06 -15.84 -10.95
N ALA A 166 2.15 -15.79 -10.17
CA ALA A 166 3.48 -15.48 -10.69
C ALA A 166 3.97 -16.54 -11.68
N GLU A 167 3.83 -17.82 -11.33
CA GLU A 167 4.18 -18.95 -12.20
C GLU A 167 3.31 -19.01 -13.46
N GLU A 168 2.02 -18.68 -13.38
CA GLU A 168 1.15 -18.56 -14.56
C GLU A 168 1.72 -17.57 -15.58
N ILE A 169 2.16 -16.39 -15.11
CA ILE A 169 2.76 -15.37 -15.98
C ILE A 169 4.02 -15.89 -16.65
N GLN A 170 4.96 -16.43 -15.86
CA GLN A 170 6.24 -16.90 -16.39
C GLN A 170 6.09 -18.09 -17.34
N ASN A 171 5.15 -19.00 -17.08
CA ASN A 171 4.86 -20.14 -17.95
C ASN A 171 4.23 -19.69 -19.27
N ALA A 172 3.37 -18.67 -19.25
CA ALA A 172 2.74 -18.12 -20.44
C ALA A 172 3.71 -17.24 -21.27
N ASP A 173 4.57 -16.47 -20.62
CA ASP A 173 5.60 -15.64 -21.26
C ASP A 173 6.92 -15.71 -20.46
N PRO A 174 7.89 -16.54 -20.89
CA PRO A 174 9.19 -16.68 -20.24
C PRO A 174 10.06 -15.41 -20.26
N SER A 175 9.64 -14.36 -20.99
CA SER A 175 10.32 -13.08 -20.95
C SER A 175 10.09 -12.30 -19.66
N TYR A 176 9.10 -12.70 -18.86
CA TYR A 176 8.90 -12.17 -17.51
C TYR A 176 9.71 -12.98 -16.49
N GLN A 177 10.61 -12.27 -15.80
CA GLN A 177 11.38 -12.83 -14.70
C GLN A 177 10.60 -12.68 -13.38
N ILE A 178 10.53 -13.76 -12.62
CA ILE A 178 10.05 -13.77 -11.23
C ILE A 178 11.25 -13.55 -10.30
N VAL A 179 11.13 -12.60 -9.39
CA VAL A 179 12.11 -12.34 -8.32
C VAL A 179 11.38 -12.41 -6.97
N PRO A 180 11.53 -13.54 -6.23
CA PRO A 180 10.92 -13.68 -4.91
C PRO A 180 11.70 -12.86 -3.88
N LEU A 181 11.02 -12.00 -3.13
CA LEU A 181 11.63 -11.17 -2.07
C LEU A 181 10.86 -11.26 -0.77
N LYS A 182 11.56 -11.14 0.36
CA LYS A 182 10.90 -10.97 1.67
C LYS A 182 10.12 -9.65 1.68
N PRO A 183 8.83 -9.65 2.08
CA PRO A 183 8.09 -8.42 2.25
C PRO A 183 8.69 -7.57 3.37
N ASP A 184 8.15 -6.36 3.53
CA ASP A 184 8.50 -5.52 4.65
C ASP A 184 8.28 -6.24 5.99
N SER A 185 9.20 -6.03 6.94
CA SER A 185 9.12 -6.66 8.26
C SER A 185 7.79 -6.37 8.96
N ASN A 186 7.29 -7.38 9.67
CA ASN A 186 6.04 -7.34 10.44
C ASN A 186 4.81 -7.06 9.58
N THR A 187 4.87 -7.45 8.29
CA THR A 187 3.66 -7.54 7.45
C THR A 187 2.88 -8.76 7.90
N VAL A 188 1.59 -8.60 8.18
CA VAL A 188 0.75 -9.67 8.70
C VAL A 188 -0.64 -9.63 8.09
N ASP A 189 -1.12 -10.79 7.67
CA ASP A 189 -2.52 -11.01 7.36
C ASP A 189 -3.30 -11.26 8.66
N LEU A 190 -4.39 -10.53 8.85
CA LEU A 190 -5.17 -10.58 10.08
C LEU A 190 -6.67 -10.44 9.80
N LEU A 191 -7.45 -11.07 10.68
CA LEU A 191 -8.89 -10.98 10.73
C LEU A 191 -9.28 -10.11 11.93
N CYS A 192 -9.83 -8.93 11.68
CA CYS A 192 -10.20 -7.99 12.73
C CYS A 192 -11.69 -8.04 13.05
N TYR A 193 -12.04 -7.78 14.31
CA TYR A 193 -13.41 -7.81 14.81
C TYR A 193 -13.86 -6.42 15.27
N ASN A 194 -15.06 -5.98 14.86
CA ASN A 194 -15.66 -4.75 15.34
C ASN A 194 -16.29 -4.96 16.73
N PHE A 195 -15.77 -4.29 17.76
CA PHE A 195 -16.23 -4.39 19.14
C PHE A 195 -17.56 -3.67 19.39
N SER A 196 -18.00 -2.82 18.45
CA SER A 196 -19.38 -2.29 18.47
C SER A 196 -20.40 -3.34 18.03
N HIS A 197 -19.99 -4.42 17.35
CA HIS A 197 -20.90 -5.50 16.97
C HIS A 197 -21.21 -6.41 18.17
N PRO A 198 -22.48 -6.63 18.55
CA PRO A 198 -22.85 -7.29 19.80
C PRO A 198 -22.35 -8.74 19.89
N LEU A 199 -22.29 -9.47 18.77
CA LEU A 199 -21.77 -10.84 18.74
C LEU A 199 -20.25 -10.90 18.87
N LEU A 200 -19.55 -9.92 18.28
CA LEU A 200 -18.09 -9.92 18.21
C LEU A 200 -17.45 -9.23 19.42
N ARG A 201 -18.24 -8.51 20.22
CA ARG A 201 -17.83 -8.03 21.55
C ARG A 201 -17.69 -9.14 22.58
N GLU A 202 -18.35 -10.29 22.39
CA GLU A 202 -18.30 -11.42 23.33
C GLU A 202 -16.95 -12.17 23.22
N PRO A 203 -16.12 -12.23 24.29
CA PRO A 203 -14.80 -12.85 24.23
C PRO A 203 -14.84 -14.33 23.84
N ALA A 204 -15.87 -15.07 24.29
CA ALA A 204 -16.03 -16.48 23.95
C ALA A 204 -16.27 -16.71 22.45
N VAL A 205 -16.97 -15.78 21.78
CA VAL A 205 -17.14 -15.83 20.33
C VAL A 205 -15.80 -15.61 19.64
N ARG A 206 -15.04 -14.56 19.98
CA ARG A 206 -13.72 -14.30 19.37
C ARG A 206 -12.73 -15.46 19.58
N GLY A 207 -12.70 -16.01 20.80
CA GLY A 207 -11.90 -17.20 21.12
C GLY A 207 -12.28 -18.39 20.26
N ALA A 208 -13.58 -18.65 20.08
CA ALA A 208 -14.05 -19.73 19.21
C ALA A 208 -13.69 -19.49 17.74
N LEU A 209 -13.85 -18.27 17.23
CA LEU A 209 -13.52 -17.90 15.85
C LEU A 209 -12.05 -18.16 15.54
N GLY A 210 -11.14 -17.80 16.45
CA GLY A 210 -9.70 -18.04 16.28
C GLY A 210 -9.34 -19.53 16.27
N HIS A 211 -9.91 -20.33 17.18
CA HIS A 211 -9.66 -21.77 17.27
C HIS A 211 -10.30 -22.57 16.13
N ALA A 212 -11.31 -22.01 15.46
CA ALA A 212 -12.00 -22.69 14.37
C ALA A 212 -11.29 -22.61 13.02
N ILE A 213 -10.31 -21.71 12.83
CA ILE A 213 -9.63 -21.54 11.53
C ILE A 213 -8.43 -22.48 11.43
N ASP A 214 -8.41 -23.38 10.44
CA ASP A 214 -7.25 -24.26 10.20
C ASP A 214 -6.15 -23.52 9.42
N ARG A 215 -5.46 -22.63 10.13
CA ARG A 215 -4.38 -21.81 9.57
C ARG A 215 -3.26 -22.67 8.96
N LYS A 216 -2.93 -23.82 9.58
CA LYS A 216 -1.89 -24.74 9.09
C LYS A 216 -2.28 -25.40 7.78
N ASN A 217 -3.51 -25.90 7.68
CA ASN A 217 -4.00 -26.47 6.43
C ASN A 217 -4.10 -25.40 5.33
N PHE A 218 -4.58 -24.20 5.68
CA PHE A 218 -4.67 -23.10 4.71
C PHE A 218 -3.29 -22.75 4.12
N LEU A 219 -2.27 -22.58 4.96
CA LEU A 219 -0.90 -22.31 4.53
C LEU A 219 -0.37 -23.39 3.58
N ARG A 220 -0.56 -24.66 3.93
CA ARG A 220 -0.11 -25.80 3.12
C ARG A 220 -0.77 -25.82 1.74
N GLN A 221 -2.07 -25.55 1.68
CA GLN A 221 -2.86 -25.67 0.45
C GLN A 221 -2.73 -24.45 -0.48
N ASN A 222 -2.57 -23.24 0.06
CA ASN A 222 -2.69 -22.00 -0.72
C ASN A 222 -1.39 -21.21 -0.81
N LEU A 223 -0.49 -21.35 0.17
CA LEU A 223 0.77 -20.62 0.26
C LEU A 223 2.00 -21.54 0.18
N PHE A 224 1.83 -22.84 -0.07
CA PHE A 224 2.92 -23.81 -0.19
C PHE A 224 3.89 -23.82 1.02
N ASN A 225 3.39 -23.48 2.20
CA ASN A 225 4.17 -23.25 3.43
C ASN A 225 5.20 -22.10 3.33
N GLU A 226 5.00 -21.13 2.44
CA GLU A 226 5.84 -19.94 2.28
C GLU A 226 5.37 -18.76 3.15
N ALA A 227 5.01 -19.06 4.40
CA ALA A 227 4.59 -18.08 5.41
C ALA A 227 4.66 -18.70 6.81
N ASP A 228 4.87 -17.86 7.83
CA ASP A 228 4.82 -18.26 9.24
C ASP A 228 3.44 -18.04 9.83
N LEU A 229 3.02 -18.94 10.71
CA LEU A 229 1.81 -18.72 11.52
C LEU A 229 2.04 -17.56 12.47
N SER A 230 1.20 -16.54 12.34
CA SER A 230 1.34 -15.36 13.17
C SER A 230 0.77 -15.61 14.57
N ARG A 231 1.51 -15.12 15.56
CA ARG A 231 1.11 -15.08 16.97
C ARG A 231 0.72 -13.66 17.41
N GLY A 232 0.92 -12.66 16.55
CA GLY A 232 0.77 -11.25 16.92
C GLY A 232 1.20 -10.30 15.80
N PRO A 233 1.34 -9.01 16.10
CA PRO A 233 1.66 -8.00 15.10
C PRO A 233 3.10 -8.08 14.56
N PHE A 234 4.02 -8.74 15.28
CA PHE A 234 5.45 -8.75 14.98
C PHE A 234 5.97 -10.15 14.66
N GLU A 235 6.92 -10.21 13.72
CA GLU A 235 7.69 -11.41 13.37
C GLU A 235 8.65 -11.80 14.52
N GLU A 236 9.11 -13.06 14.54
CA GLU A 236 9.98 -13.57 15.62
C GLU A 236 11.32 -12.81 15.71
N GLU A 237 11.83 -12.30 14.60
CA GLU A 237 13.05 -11.52 14.53
C GLU A 237 12.88 -10.07 15.01
N SER A 238 11.64 -9.59 15.21
CA SER A 238 11.40 -8.21 15.66
C SER A 238 11.94 -8.00 17.08
N TYR A 239 12.52 -6.83 17.30
CA TYR A 239 12.93 -6.40 18.64
C TYR A 239 11.76 -6.32 19.64
N PHE A 240 10.54 -6.12 19.16
CA PHE A 240 9.35 -6.05 20.02
C PHE A 240 8.62 -7.38 20.15
N PHE A 241 9.10 -8.46 19.54
CA PHE A 241 8.44 -9.74 19.55
C PHE A 241 8.18 -10.30 20.96
N ALA A 242 6.94 -10.68 21.24
CA ALA A 242 6.53 -11.27 22.51
C ALA A 242 6.49 -12.81 22.43
N SER A 243 7.62 -13.46 22.69
CA SER A 243 7.74 -14.93 22.63
C SER A 243 6.80 -15.69 23.57
N ALA A 244 6.33 -15.05 24.64
CA ALA A 244 5.36 -15.60 25.60
C ALA A 244 3.93 -15.72 25.04
N VAL A 245 3.63 -15.07 23.91
CA VAL A 245 2.32 -15.21 23.25
C VAL A 245 2.21 -16.61 22.64
N LYS A 246 1.15 -17.32 23.02
CA LYS A 246 0.87 -18.68 22.55
C LYS A 246 0.19 -18.64 21.18
N GLU A 247 0.55 -19.61 20.34
CA GLU A 247 -0.17 -19.86 19.09
C GLU A 247 -1.63 -20.28 19.36
N ILE A 248 -2.58 -19.67 18.64
CA ILE A 248 -3.98 -20.13 18.61
C ILE A 248 -4.06 -21.42 17.78
N LYS A 249 -4.06 -22.57 18.44
CA LYS A 249 -4.12 -23.86 17.74
C LYS A 249 -5.50 -24.08 17.13
N TYR A 250 -5.55 -24.68 15.94
CA TYR A 250 -6.80 -25.18 15.36
C TYR A 250 -7.39 -26.27 16.27
N ASP A 251 -8.55 -25.99 16.85
CA ASP A 251 -9.29 -26.90 17.71
C ASP A 251 -10.80 -26.55 17.65
N PRO A 252 -11.53 -27.08 16.64
CA PRO A 252 -12.96 -26.88 16.52
C PRO A 252 -13.75 -27.37 17.75
N ARG A 253 -13.25 -28.37 18.48
CA ARG A 253 -13.93 -28.90 19.68
C ARG A 253 -13.83 -27.93 20.84
N LEU A 254 -12.66 -27.30 21.01
CA LEU A 254 -12.50 -26.20 21.96
C LEU A 254 -13.38 -25.01 21.56
N ALA A 255 -13.43 -24.65 20.28
CA ALA A 255 -14.31 -23.59 19.79
C ALA A 255 -15.80 -23.86 20.13
N ILE A 256 -16.27 -25.08 19.91
CA ILE A 256 -17.62 -25.52 20.29
C ILE A 256 -17.84 -25.40 21.80
N THR A 257 -16.90 -25.89 22.61
CA THR A 257 -16.97 -25.81 24.09
C THR A 257 -17.06 -24.36 24.58
N LEU A 258 -16.27 -23.45 24.01
CA LEU A 258 -16.30 -22.03 24.34
C LEU A 258 -17.67 -21.40 24.03
N LEU A 259 -18.25 -21.73 22.87
CA LEU A 259 -19.57 -21.25 22.47
C LEU A 259 -20.67 -21.78 23.40
N GLU A 260 -20.64 -23.07 23.71
CA GLU A 260 -21.62 -23.70 24.61
C GLU A 260 -21.58 -23.12 26.02
N ALA A 261 -20.38 -22.93 26.58
CA ALA A 261 -20.18 -22.28 27.86
C ALA A 261 -20.70 -20.83 27.88
N ALA A 262 -20.67 -20.15 26.74
CA ALA A 262 -21.24 -18.81 26.56
C ALA A 262 -22.74 -18.81 26.22
N GLY A 263 -23.43 -19.96 26.24
CA GLY A 263 -24.86 -20.06 26.01
C GLY A 263 -25.28 -20.15 24.54
N TRP A 264 -24.35 -20.42 23.62
CA TRP A 264 -24.61 -20.67 22.20
C TRP A 264 -24.83 -22.16 21.89
N GLY A 265 -25.40 -22.94 22.82
CA GLY A 265 -25.57 -24.39 22.67
C GLY A 265 -26.76 -24.81 21.79
N LYS A 266 -27.76 -23.94 21.59
CA LYS A 266 -28.91 -24.25 20.73
C LYS A 266 -28.58 -23.95 19.27
N MET A 267 -29.12 -24.75 18.35
CA MET A 267 -29.05 -24.51 16.91
C MET A 267 -30.45 -24.31 16.32
N ASN A 268 -30.53 -23.55 15.22
CA ASN A 268 -31.74 -23.43 14.42
C ASN A 268 -31.82 -24.56 13.35
N LYS A 269 -32.86 -24.49 12.49
CA LYS A 269 -33.08 -25.45 11.39
C LYS A 269 -31.95 -25.48 10.34
N ASP A 270 -31.15 -24.42 10.27
CA ASP A 270 -30.05 -24.27 9.32
C ASP A 270 -28.70 -24.64 9.98
N HIS A 271 -28.74 -25.32 11.13
CA HIS A 271 -27.58 -25.70 11.95
C HIS A 271 -26.72 -24.53 12.46
N ILE A 272 -27.29 -23.32 12.52
CA ILE A 272 -26.63 -22.13 13.04
C ILE A 272 -26.98 -21.94 14.52
N ARG A 273 -25.98 -21.63 15.34
CA ARG A 273 -26.15 -21.41 16.77
C ARG A 273 -27.05 -20.21 17.04
N ILE A 274 -27.91 -20.32 18.05
CA ILE A 274 -28.86 -19.28 18.45
C ILE A 274 -28.77 -19.00 19.96
N LYS A 275 -28.84 -17.73 20.33
CA LYS A 275 -28.93 -17.25 21.71
C LYS A 275 -29.92 -16.08 21.74
N ASN A 276 -30.92 -16.13 22.64
CA ASN A 276 -31.98 -15.11 22.73
C ASN A 276 -32.69 -14.81 21.39
N ASN A 277 -33.04 -15.85 20.63
CA ASN A 277 -33.62 -15.77 19.28
C ASN A 277 -32.76 -15.01 18.23
N ARG A 278 -31.47 -14.76 18.51
CA ARG A 278 -30.54 -14.20 17.54
C ARG A 278 -29.59 -15.29 17.03
N PRO A 279 -29.46 -15.47 15.71
CA PRO A 279 -28.46 -16.38 15.15
C PRO A 279 -27.06 -15.81 15.34
N LEU A 280 -26.07 -16.69 15.47
CA LEU A 280 -24.66 -16.37 15.46
C LEU A 280 -24.23 -16.16 14.00
N GLN A 281 -24.69 -15.05 13.42
CA GLN A 281 -24.50 -14.68 12.03
C GLN A 281 -24.01 -13.24 11.90
N PHE A 282 -23.04 -13.00 11.04
CA PHE A 282 -22.48 -11.68 10.75
C PHE A 282 -21.72 -11.67 9.42
N ARG A 283 -21.34 -10.49 8.93
CA ARG A 283 -20.65 -10.32 7.65
C ARG A 283 -19.13 -10.35 7.81
N LEU A 284 -18.45 -10.88 6.79
CA LEU A 284 -17.00 -10.86 6.67
C LEU A 284 -16.59 -10.04 5.45
N PHE A 285 -16.07 -8.86 5.72
CA PHE A 285 -15.61 -7.93 4.72
C PHE A 285 -14.20 -8.26 4.27
N PHE A 286 -13.93 -8.07 2.99
CA PHE A 286 -12.59 -8.18 2.43
C PHE A 286 -12.54 -7.46 1.08
N GLN A 287 -11.33 -7.17 0.62
CA GLN A 287 -11.13 -6.53 -0.67
C GLN A 287 -11.39 -7.54 -1.80
N GLU A 288 -12.29 -7.18 -2.71
CA GLU A 288 -12.57 -7.96 -3.92
C GLU A 288 -11.37 -7.96 -4.88
N GLY A 289 -11.24 -9.01 -5.68
CA GLY A 289 -10.21 -9.08 -6.72
C GLY A 289 -8.81 -9.41 -6.20
N VAL A 290 -8.63 -9.60 -4.89
CA VAL A 290 -7.39 -10.15 -4.29
C VAL A 290 -7.57 -11.64 -4.02
N LYS A 291 -6.89 -12.48 -4.80
CA LYS A 291 -7.10 -13.94 -4.81
C LYS A 291 -6.93 -14.58 -3.44
N LEU A 292 -5.92 -14.14 -2.69
CA LEU A 292 -5.63 -14.65 -1.34
C LEU A 292 -6.76 -14.33 -0.35
N LYS A 293 -7.35 -13.13 -0.42
CA LYS A 293 -8.46 -12.72 0.48
C LYS A 293 -9.73 -13.52 0.18
N GLU A 294 -10.03 -13.74 -1.10
CA GLU A 294 -11.15 -14.57 -1.53
C GLU A 294 -10.99 -16.03 -1.08
N GLN A 295 -9.77 -16.59 -1.19
CA GLN A 295 -9.45 -17.93 -0.69
C GLN A 295 -9.63 -18.02 0.83
N LEU A 296 -9.13 -17.03 1.58
CA LEU A 296 -9.30 -16.96 3.03
C LEU A 296 -10.77 -16.86 3.44
N ALA A 297 -11.53 -15.97 2.83
CA ALA A 297 -12.95 -15.79 3.17
C ALA A 297 -13.76 -17.06 2.94
N ARG A 298 -13.47 -17.82 1.87
CA ARG A 298 -14.07 -19.13 1.62
C ARG A 298 -13.70 -20.15 2.69
N GLN A 299 -12.40 -20.26 3.04
CA GLN A 299 -11.96 -21.21 4.07
C GLN A 299 -12.58 -20.87 5.43
N ILE A 300 -12.58 -19.60 5.83
CA ILE A 300 -13.17 -19.12 7.09
C ILE A 300 -14.66 -19.45 7.13
N LYS A 301 -15.40 -19.25 6.03
CA LYS A 301 -16.81 -19.65 5.97
C LYS A 301 -17.00 -21.15 6.18
N ILE A 302 -16.18 -21.99 5.54
CA ILE A 302 -16.25 -23.45 5.69
C ILE A 302 -15.97 -23.85 7.15
N ASP A 303 -14.90 -23.31 7.71
CA ASP A 303 -14.41 -23.60 9.06
C ASP A 303 -15.43 -23.18 10.14
N TRP A 304 -15.99 -21.98 10.02
CA TRP A 304 -16.96 -21.47 10.98
C TRP A 304 -18.34 -22.12 10.87
N ASN A 305 -18.75 -22.53 9.66
CA ASN A 305 -19.97 -23.31 9.49
C ASN A 305 -19.92 -24.65 10.24
N GLN A 306 -18.73 -25.30 10.32
CA GLN A 306 -18.57 -26.57 11.06
C GLN A 306 -18.85 -26.44 12.55
N ILE A 307 -18.68 -25.24 13.11
CA ILE A 307 -18.97 -24.96 14.52
C ILE A 307 -20.32 -24.23 14.70
N GLY A 308 -21.14 -24.13 13.65
CA GLY A 308 -22.47 -23.52 13.70
C GLY A 308 -22.48 -21.99 13.72
N ILE A 309 -21.48 -21.35 13.12
CA ILE A 309 -21.43 -19.90 12.92
C ILE A 309 -21.60 -19.63 11.42
N ASP A 310 -22.62 -18.87 11.03
CA ASP A 310 -22.78 -18.46 9.63
C ASP A 310 -22.14 -17.10 9.40
N VAL A 311 -21.07 -17.08 8.62
CA VAL A 311 -20.47 -15.84 8.16
C VAL A 311 -20.80 -15.60 6.71
N ILE A 312 -21.19 -14.36 6.39
CA ILE A 312 -21.56 -13.94 5.04
C ILE A 312 -20.37 -13.17 4.43
N PRO A 313 -19.62 -13.75 3.49
CA PRO A 313 -18.54 -13.05 2.82
C PRO A 313 -19.10 -11.88 2.01
N GLU A 314 -18.59 -10.67 2.26
CA GLU A 314 -18.94 -9.44 1.55
C GLU A 314 -17.69 -8.86 0.88
N PRO A 315 -17.42 -9.23 -0.38
CA PRO A 315 -16.35 -8.61 -1.17
C PRO A 315 -16.74 -7.16 -1.48
N LEU A 316 -15.81 -6.23 -1.23
CA LEU A 316 -15.96 -4.83 -1.56
C LEU A 316 -14.78 -4.32 -2.39
N SER A 317 -15.04 -3.34 -3.26
CA SER A 317 -13.95 -2.55 -3.84
C SER A 317 -13.10 -1.91 -2.75
N ALA A 318 -11.83 -1.67 -3.03
CA ALA A 318 -10.90 -1.04 -2.08
C ALA A 318 -11.43 0.28 -1.48
N ALA A 319 -12.05 1.12 -2.32
CA ALA A 319 -12.64 2.38 -1.88
C ALA A 319 -13.82 2.16 -0.94
N ALA A 320 -14.75 1.28 -1.31
CA ALA A 320 -15.91 0.95 -0.47
C ALA A 320 -15.52 0.28 0.84
N LEU A 321 -14.49 -0.58 0.83
CA LEU A 321 -13.95 -1.18 2.04
C LEU A 321 -13.39 -0.11 2.97
N ASN A 322 -12.54 0.79 2.47
CA ASN A 322 -11.99 1.90 3.26
C ASN A 322 -13.08 2.81 3.82
N ASP A 323 -14.08 3.17 3.02
CA ASP A 323 -15.22 3.97 3.47
C ASP A 323 -16.00 3.26 4.59
N SER A 324 -16.21 1.94 4.45
CA SER A 324 -16.87 1.12 5.47
C SER A 324 -16.08 1.04 6.76
N LEU A 325 -14.75 0.90 6.70
CA LEU A 325 -13.86 0.88 7.87
C LEU A 325 -13.85 2.24 8.58
N ASN A 326 -13.72 3.33 7.83
CA ASN A 326 -13.74 4.69 8.38
C ASN A 326 -15.08 5.03 9.05
N ALA A 327 -16.18 4.52 8.51
CA ALA A 327 -17.51 4.69 9.10
C ALA A 327 -17.80 3.71 10.25
N GLY A 328 -16.94 2.70 10.48
CA GLY A 328 -17.18 1.63 11.45
C GLY A 328 -18.35 0.70 11.06
N HIS A 329 -18.72 0.65 9.78
CA HIS A 329 -19.88 -0.06 9.23
C HIS A 329 -19.58 -1.50 8.77
N PHE A 330 -18.74 -2.21 9.51
CA PHE A 330 -18.36 -3.60 9.23
C PHE A 330 -18.53 -4.47 10.48
N ASP A 331 -18.62 -5.79 10.31
CA ASP A 331 -18.72 -6.72 11.44
C ASP A 331 -17.35 -7.36 11.70
N ALA A 332 -16.85 -8.19 10.78
CA ALA A 332 -15.46 -8.67 10.76
C ALA A 332 -14.80 -8.32 9.42
N VAL A 333 -13.47 -8.14 9.39
CA VAL A 333 -12.74 -7.79 8.16
C VAL A 333 -11.40 -8.50 8.03
N LEU A 334 -11.08 -8.99 6.83
CA LEU A 334 -9.75 -9.50 6.47
C LEU A 334 -8.89 -8.37 5.91
N LEU A 335 -7.75 -8.12 6.57
CA LEU A 335 -6.79 -7.10 6.18
C LEU A 335 -5.39 -7.69 6.07
N GLN A 336 -4.50 -6.96 5.42
CA GLN A 336 -3.07 -7.09 5.61
C GLN A 336 -2.57 -5.75 6.17
N HIS A 337 -1.71 -5.79 7.17
CA HIS A 337 -1.17 -4.59 7.79
C HIS A 337 0.32 -4.78 8.09
N ARG A 338 1.09 -3.70 7.97
CA ARG A 338 2.49 -3.65 8.37
C ARG A 338 2.60 -2.93 9.71
N PHE A 339 3.07 -3.64 10.72
CA PHE A 339 3.38 -3.00 12.00
C PHE A 339 4.82 -2.49 12.01
N ALA A 340 5.03 -1.17 12.01
CA ALA A 340 6.38 -0.64 12.18
C ALA A 340 6.96 -1.09 13.53
N ASP A 341 8.29 -1.25 13.61
CA ASP A 341 8.99 -1.51 14.88
C ASP A 341 9.00 -0.23 15.75
N SER A 342 7.82 0.21 16.14
CA SER A 342 7.58 1.38 16.97
C SER A 342 6.30 1.19 17.80
N PRO A 343 6.23 1.74 19.03
CA PRO A 343 5.00 1.72 19.81
C PRO A 343 3.82 2.37 19.08
N ALA A 344 4.07 3.45 18.34
CA ALA A 344 3.06 4.17 17.57
C ALA A 344 2.23 3.23 16.69
N SER A 345 2.86 2.26 16.00
CA SER A 345 2.13 1.36 15.10
C SER A 345 1.05 0.53 15.77
N ILE A 346 1.29 0.05 17.01
CA ILE A 346 0.28 -0.69 17.79
C ILE A 346 -0.79 0.27 18.32
N LEU A 347 -0.37 1.46 18.76
CA LEU A 347 -1.27 2.46 19.33
C LEU A 347 -2.23 3.04 18.29
N ASP A 348 -1.75 3.25 17.08
CA ASP A 348 -2.57 3.69 15.97
C ASP A 348 -3.58 2.58 15.67
N PHE A 349 -3.14 1.34 15.45
CA PHE A 349 -4.06 0.27 15.05
C PHE A 349 -5.09 -0.15 16.12
N PHE A 350 -4.71 -0.21 17.40
CA PHE A 350 -5.55 -0.74 18.49
C PHE A 350 -5.97 0.30 19.54
N GLY A 351 -5.45 1.53 19.49
CA GLY A 351 -5.70 2.53 20.52
C GLY A 351 -6.92 3.43 20.27
N ASP A 352 -7.27 4.21 21.30
CA ASP A 352 -8.43 5.11 21.33
C ASP A 352 -8.14 6.52 20.72
N GLY A 353 -6.95 6.77 20.18
CA GLY A 353 -6.44 8.12 19.84
C GLY A 353 -6.59 8.56 18.38
N SER A 354 -7.18 9.74 18.18
CA SER A 354 -7.15 10.65 17.00
C SER A 354 -7.01 10.05 15.59
N GLY A 355 -7.74 8.98 15.28
CA GLY A 355 -8.00 8.56 13.90
C GLY A 355 -8.01 7.06 13.61
N ALA A 356 -7.65 6.19 14.55
CA ALA A 356 -7.26 4.82 14.18
C ALA A 356 -7.88 3.65 14.98
N GLY A 357 -8.82 3.89 15.90
CA GLY A 357 -9.59 2.82 16.56
C GLY A 357 -10.78 2.30 15.74
N PHE A 358 -10.62 1.98 14.45
CA PHE A 358 -11.75 1.54 13.59
C PHE A 358 -12.43 0.25 14.10
N LEU A 359 -11.76 -0.51 14.97
CA LEU A 359 -12.28 -1.69 15.65
C LEU A 359 -13.22 -1.38 16.82
N ALA A 360 -13.28 -0.13 17.29
CA ALA A 360 -13.94 0.26 18.55
C ALA A 360 -13.48 -0.56 19.77
N TYR A 361 -12.27 -1.12 19.73
CA TYR A 361 -11.68 -1.95 20.77
C TYR A 361 -11.37 -1.11 22.02
N ARG A 362 -11.76 -1.61 23.19
CA ARG A 362 -11.54 -0.95 24.49
C ARG A 362 -11.09 -1.96 25.52
N SER A 363 -9.91 -1.75 26.09
CA SER A 363 -9.33 -2.58 27.15
C SER A 363 -8.63 -1.69 28.17
N GLU A 364 -9.08 -1.78 29.43
CA GLU A 364 -8.49 -1.00 30.53
C GLU A 364 -7.03 -1.40 30.78
N GLN A 365 -6.70 -2.70 30.62
CA GLN A 365 -5.32 -3.17 30.73
C GLN A 365 -4.45 -2.59 29.62
N PHE A 366 -4.98 -2.56 28.38
CA PHE A 366 -4.28 -1.96 27.24
C PHE A 366 -4.03 -0.48 27.51
N LYS A 367 -5.09 0.28 27.80
CA LYS A 367 -5.01 1.72 28.09
C LYS A 367 -4.05 2.05 29.23
N HIS A 368 -4.10 1.30 30.33
CA HIS A 368 -3.18 1.47 31.45
C HIS A 368 -1.73 1.24 31.03
N THR A 369 -1.45 0.15 30.32
CA THR A 369 -0.10 -0.17 29.83
C THR A 369 0.43 0.91 28.90
N VAL A 370 -0.39 1.41 27.98
CA VAL A 370 -0.03 2.53 27.09
C VAL A 370 0.29 3.80 27.89
N THR A 371 -0.50 4.10 28.92
CA THR A 371 -0.33 5.31 29.74
C THR A 371 0.99 5.27 30.50
N VAL A 372 1.34 4.12 31.09
CA VAL A 372 2.62 3.91 31.77
C VAL A 372 3.78 3.99 30.80
N MET A 373 3.67 3.34 29.64
CA MET A 373 4.72 3.29 28.61
C MET A 373 5.11 4.68 28.09
N ARG A 374 4.20 5.65 28.06
CA ARG A 374 4.49 7.04 27.62
C ARG A 374 5.56 7.74 28.48
N ASN A 375 5.78 7.28 29.71
CA ASN A 375 6.77 7.84 30.62
C ASN A 375 8.13 7.11 30.55
N PHE A 376 8.26 6.10 29.69
CA PHE A 376 9.51 5.35 29.56
C PHE A 376 10.46 6.02 28.58
N GLU A 377 11.69 6.24 29.03
CA GLU A 377 12.79 6.77 28.20
C GLU A 377 13.69 5.65 27.67
N LYS A 378 13.84 4.55 28.43
CA LYS A 378 14.71 3.44 28.07
C LYS A 378 14.03 2.49 27.10
N ARG A 379 14.79 2.05 26.10
CA ARG A 379 14.31 1.16 25.04
C ARG A 379 13.87 -0.20 25.59
N GLU A 380 14.51 -0.70 26.63
CA GLU A 380 14.21 -1.97 27.30
C GLU A 380 12.87 -1.92 28.06
N ASP A 381 12.58 -0.79 28.72
CA ASP A 381 11.30 -0.57 29.41
C ASP A 381 10.16 -0.49 28.38
N ILE A 382 10.37 0.23 27.27
CA ILE A 382 9.45 0.27 26.13
C ILE A 382 9.24 -1.13 25.55
N ARG A 383 10.31 -1.92 25.37
CA ARG A 383 10.21 -3.31 24.89
C ARG A 383 9.34 -4.16 25.81
N THR A 384 9.53 -4.04 27.12
CA THR A 384 8.76 -4.78 28.12
C THR A 384 7.28 -4.41 28.05
N ALA A 385 6.95 -3.12 27.93
CA ALA A 385 5.58 -2.67 27.72
C ALA A 385 4.98 -3.19 26.40
N MET A 386 5.73 -3.16 25.30
CA MET A 386 5.31 -3.68 24.01
C MET A 386 5.00 -5.18 24.05
N MET A 387 5.81 -5.96 24.77
CA MET A 387 5.54 -7.38 24.99
C MET A 387 4.27 -7.59 25.83
N ARG A 388 4.04 -6.75 26.85
CA ARG A 388 2.80 -6.79 27.65
C ARG A 388 1.57 -6.43 26.83
N LEU A 389 1.65 -5.43 25.94
CA LEU A 389 0.55 -5.08 25.03
C LEU A 389 0.17 -6.26 24.13
N GLN A 390 1.15 -6.99 23.58
CA GLN A 390 0.86 -8.18 22.78
C GLN A 390 0.21 -9.31 23.58
N LEU A 391 0.59 -9.51 24.84
CA LEU A 391 -0.08 -10.47 25.72
C LEU A 391 -1.55 -10.09 25.95
N ILE A 392 -1.82 -8.80 26.17
CA ILE A 392 -3.20 -8.29 26.32
C ILE A 392 -3.98 -8.49 25.02
N LEU A 393 -3.40 -8.18 23.86
CA LEU A 393 -4.04 -8.41 22.56
C LEU A 393 -4.31 -9.91 22.31
N ALA A 394 -3.42 -10.80 22.75
CA ALA A 394 -3.62 -12.23 22.63
C ALA A 394 -4.74 -12.77 23.53
N GLU A 395 -4.96 -12.15 24.69
CA GLU A 395 -6.05 -12.47 25.61
C GLU A 395 -7.38 -11.89 25.13
N ASP A 396 -7.40 -10.60 24.80
CA ASP A 396 -8.60 -9.88 24.37
C ASP A 396 -9.04 -10.28 22.95
N GLN A 397 -8.11 -10.80 22.13
CA GLN A 397 -8.29 -11.21 20.73
C GLN A 397 -9.07 -10.19 19.89
N PRO A 398 -8.67 -8.91 19.80
CA PRO A 398 -9.36 -7.96 18.93
C PRO A 398 -9.18 -8.24 17.44
N ALA A 399 -8.14 -9.02 17.13
CA ALA A 399 -7.94 -9.63 15.83
C ALA A 399 -7.39 -11.06 16.00
N THR A 400 -7.71 -11.94 15.06
CA THR A 400 -7.00 -13.19 14.86
C THR A 400 -5.89 -12.95 13.84
N PHE A 401 -4.65 -12.94 14.30
CA PHE A 401 -3.48 -12.88 13.42
C PHE A 401 -3.35 -14.20 12.66
N LEU A 402 -3.20 -14.15 11.34
CA LEU A 402 -3.21 -15.33 10.48
C LEU A 402 -1.79 -15.78 10.17
N PHE A 403 -1.07 -14.99 9.36
CA PHE A 403 0.28 -15.36 8.91
C PHE A 403 1.14 -14.16 8.53
N HIS A 404 2.46 -14.34 8.66
CA HIS A 404 3.48 -13.45 8.10
C HIS A 404 3.97 -14.04 6.78
N PRO A 405 3.70 -13.40 5.62
CA PRO A 405 4.17 -13.92 4.33
C PRO A 405 5.70 -13.93 4.26
N TRP A 406 6.30 -15.02 3.76
CA TRP A 406 7.75 -15.07 3.55
C TRP A 406 8.18 -14.35 2.30
N LEU A 407 7.36 -14.40 1.26
CA LEU A 407 7.71 -13.95 -0.07
C LEU A 407 6.58 -13.15 -0.69
N VAL A 408 6.98 -12.12 -1.44
CA VAL A 408 6.19 -11.50 -2.51
C VAL A 408 6.92 -11.71 -3.82
N TRP A 409 6.17 -11.82 -4.91
CA TRP A 409 6.72 -12.19 -6.22
C TRP A 409 6.77 -10.94 -7.10
N HIS A 410 7.98 -10.41 -7.28
CA HIS A 410 8.23 -9.31 -8.19
C HIS A 410 8.29 -9.85 -9.62
N ILE A 411 7.42 -9.33 -10.48
CA ILE A 411 7.32 -9.70 -11.89
C ILE A 411 7.98 -8.58 -12.70
N ILE A 412 9.04 -8.88 -13.45
CA ILE A 412 9.80 -7.89 -14.22
C ILE A 412 9.87 -8.33 -15.69
N ASN A 413 9.53 -7.45 -16.62
CA ASN A 413 9.68 -7.69 -18.05
C ASN A 413 11.16 -7.67 -18.46
N ALA A 414 11.80 -8.83 -18.52
CA ALA A 414 13.21 -8.97 -18.85
C ALA A 414 13.51 -8.81 -20.35
N SER A 415 12.49 -8.80 -21.23
CA SER A 415 12.68 -8.50 -22.66
C SER A 415 12.95 -7.01 -22.92
N ARG A 416 12.39 -6.12 -22.09
CA ARG A 416 12.51 -4.67 -22.24
C ARG A 416 13.66 -4.06 -21.46
N TYR A 417 14.06 -4.69 -20.36
CA TYR A 417 15.02 -4.13 -19.43
C TYR A 417 16.24 -5.04 -19.20
N ALA A 418 17.34 -4.44 -18.77
CA ALA A 418 18.56 -5.06 -18.30
C ALA A 418 19.06 -4.32 -17.05
N ASP A 419 19.99 -4.95 -16.31
CA ASP A 419 20.66 -4.39 -15.14
C ASP A 419 19.73 -3.89 -14.02
N TYR A 420 18.50 -4.43 -13.95
CA TYR A 420 17.44 -4.02 -13.03
C TYR A 420 17.55 -4.63 -11.63
N LEU A 421 18.46 -5.58 -11.39
CA LEU A 421 18.74 -6.16 -10.06
C LEU A 421 20.07 -5.66 -9.49
N ASP A 422 20.14 -5.45 -8.18
CA ASP A 422 21.37 -5.19 -7.42
C ASP A 422 22.18 -6.46 -7.14
N SER A 423 23.29 -6.33 -6.41
CA SER A 423 24.17 -7.46 -6.04
C SER A 423 23.49 -8.49 -5.16
N ASP A 424 22.44 -8.10 -4.43
CA ASP A 424 21.68 -8.95 -3.53
C ASP A 424 20.44 -9.55 -4.23
N GLY A 425 20.30 -9.32 -5.54
CA GLY A 425 19.18 -9.81 -6.34
C GLY A 425 17.88 -9.02 -6.17
N LYS A 426 17.91 -7.85 -5.54
CA LYS A 426 16.72 -7.01 -5.34
C LYS A 426 16.54 -6.03 -6.51
N PRO A 427 15.30 -5.69 -6.90
CA PRO A 427 15.04 -4.68 -7.90
C PRO A 427 15.62 -3.32 -7.48
N LYS A 428 16.49 -2.77 -8.35
CA LYS A 428 17.00 -1.40 -8.22
C LYS A 428 15.88 -0.38 -8.44
N PRO A 429 16.07 0.88 -8.03
CA PRO A 429 15.21 1.96 -8.50
C PRO A 429 15.14 2.01 -10.03
N PHE A 430 13.96 2.29 -10.58
CA PHE A 430 13.70 2.20 -12.03
C PHE A 430 14.68 3.01 -12.89
N TYR A 431 15.14 4.18 -12.42
CA TYR A 431 16.08 5.05 -13.13
C TYR A 431 17.50 4.47 -13.23
N GLU A 432 17.78 3.35 -12.54
CA GLU A 432 19.02 2.58 -12.68
C GLU A 432 18.89 1.44 -13.71
N TRP A 433 17.69 1.16 -14.21
CA TRP A 433 17.45 0.12 -15.20
C TRP A 433 17.93 0.58 -16.57
N ARG A 434 18.35 -0.40 -17.39
CA ARG A 434 18.75 -0.17 -18.78
C ARG A 434 17.66 -0.68 -19.72
N LEU A 435 17.28 0.13 -20.70
CA LEU A 435 16.42 -0.31 -21.80
C LEU A 435 17.23 -1.17 -22.77
N ARG A 436 16.62 -2.27 -23.24
CA ARG A 436 17.20 -3.14 -24.27
C ARG A 436 17.00 -2.60 -25.68
#